data_AF-A0A087M3G9-F1
#
_entry.id   AF-A0A087M3G9-F1
#
_cell.length_a   1.000
_cell.length_b   1.000
_cell.length_c   1.000
_cell.angle_alpha   90.00
_cell.angle_beta   90.00
_cell.angle_gamma   90.00
#
_symmetry.space_group_name_H-M   'P 1'
#
loop_
_entity.id
_entity.type
_entity.pdbx_description
1 polymer ?
#
loop_
_entity_poly.entity_id
_entity_poly.type
_entity_poly.pdbx_seq_one_letter_code
_entity_poly.pdbx_strand_id
1 'polypeptide(L)'
;MWKNQLSPLPTKLIVYVAFARDEEGELRPAFEAREAQSESGAKQQARLLWASGKYEGVIAWSREADLINGEFGEPVTLFSEGEIPEIE
;
A
#
# COMPACT_ATOMS: atom_id res chain seq x y z
N MET A 1 11.73 8.87 -39.31
CA MET A 1 10.47 8.21 -38.87
C MET A 1 10.84 6.80 -38.43
N TRP A 2 10.62 6.27 -37.23
CA TRP A 2 10.09 6.76 -35.95
C TRP A 2 10.91 6.04 -34.85
N LYS A 3 11.40 6.75 -33.83
CA LYS A 3 11.87 6.10 -32.61
C LYS A 3 10.63 5.75 -31.81
N ASN A 4 10.25 4.47 -31.80
CA ASN A 4 9.24 3.98 -30.88
C ASN A 4 9.88 3.96 -29.48
N GLN A 5 9.89 5.12 -28.82
CA GLN A 5 10.29 5.23 -27.43
C GLN A 5 9.17 4.57 -26.63
N LEU A 6 9.29 3.27 -26.37
CA LEU A 6 8.55 2.64 -25.29
C LEU A 6 9.01 3.34 -24.02
N SER A 7 8.24 4.31 -23.53
CA SER A 7 8.36 4.72 -22.14
C SER A 7 8.22 3.44 -21.32
N PRO A 8 9.18 3.08 -20.45
CA PRO A 8 8.95 1.96 -19.54
C PRO A 8 7.63 2.25 -18.83
N LEU A 9 6.72 1.27 -18.80
CA LEU A 9 5.49 1.41 -18.04
C LEU A 9 5.89 1.87 -16.63
N PRO A 10 5.27 2.93 -16.08
CA PRO A 10 5.62 3.40 -14.74
C PRO A 10 5.56 2.22 -13.78
N THR A 11 6.63 2.06 -13.01
CA THR A 11 6.68 1.02 -11.98
C THR A 11 5.68 1.40 -10.90
N LYS A 12 4.97 0.43 -10.33
CA LYS A 12 4.07 0.70 -9.21
C LYS A 12 4.75 0.33 -7.91
N LEU A 13 4.70 1.23 -6.94
CA LEU A 13 4.90 0.87 -5.54
C LEU A 13 3.55 0.37 -5.01
N ILE A 14 3.51 -0.86 -4.51
CA ILE A 14 2.28 -1.51 -4.06
C ILE A 14 2.52 -1.99 -2.65
N VAL A 15 1.75 -1.48 -1.69
CA VAL A 15 2.02 -1.62 -0.27
C VAL A 15 0.79 -2.13 0.46
N TYR A 16 1.03 -2.91 1.52
CA TYR A 16 0.02 -3.25 2.52
C TYR A 16 0.59 -3.14 3.93
N VAL A 17 -0.26 -2.75 4.87
CA VAL A 17 0.08 -2.60 6.29
C VAL A 17 -1.16 -2.83 7.16
N ALA A 18 -0.95 -3.31 8.39
CA ALA A 18 -1.98 -3.42 9.41
C ALA A 18 -1.65 -2.49 10.58
N PHE A 19 -2.68 -2.05 11.29
CA PHE A 19 -2.59 -1.17 12.44
C PHE A 19 -3.15 -1.86 13.68
N ALA A 20 -2.50 -1.67 14.81
CA ALA A 20 -2.95 -2.15 16.11
C ALA A 20 -2.72 -1.05 17.15
N ARG A 21 -3.43 -1.14 18.27
CA ARG A 21 -3.15 -0.29 19.42
C ARG A 21 -1.92 -0.81 20.16
N ASP A 22 -1.00 0.10 20.49
CA ASP A 22 0.12 -0.21 21.36
C ASP A 22 -0.31 -0.23 22.86
N GLU A 23 0.65 -0.35 23.76
CA GLU A 23 0.40 -0.40 25.21
C GLU A 23 -0.21 0.89 25.77
N GLU A 24 -0.04 2.01 25.07
CA GLU A 24 -0.62 3.32 25.43
C GLU A 24 -2.01 3.51 24.80
N GLY A 25 -2.46 2.54 24.00
CA GLY A 25 -3.73 2.60 23.29
C GLY A 25 -3.66 3.38 21.98
N GLU A 26 -2.48 3.82 21.55
CA GLU A 26 -2.30 4.59 20.33
C GLU A 26 -2.29 3.69 19.09
N LEU A 27 -2.97 4.12 18.03
CA LEU A 27 -3.02 3.37 16.78
C LEU A 27 -1.67 3.51 16.05
N ARG A 28 -0.95 2.39 15.90
CA ARG A 28 0.38 2.33 15.27
C ARG A 28 0.41 1.24 14.19
N PRO A 29 1.30 1.35 13.19
CA PRO A 29 1.59 0.21 12.31
C PRO A 29 2.03 -1.00 13.14
N ALA A 30 1.36 -2.13 12.96
CA ALA A 30 1.67 -3.36 13.66
C ALA A 30 2.99 -4.01 13.17
N PHE A 31 3.48 -3.57 12.01
CA PHE A 31 4.76 -3.95 11.41
C PHE A 31 5.16 -2.92 10.35
N GLU A 32 6.42 -2.96 9.91
CA GLU A 32 6.91 -2.16 8.77
C GLU A 32 6.11 -2.46 7.50
N ALA A 33 5.66 -1.41 6.81
CA ALA A 33 4.85 -1.55 5.60
C ALA A 33 5.53 -2.46 4.56
N ARG A 34 4.75 -3.35 3.96
CA ARG A 34 5.28 -4.41 3.11
C ARG A 34 4.92 -4.17 1.65
N GLU A 35 5.90 -4.36 0.79
CA GLU A 35 5.68 -4.31 -0.66
C GLU A 35 5.09 -5.62 -1.19
N ALA A 36 4.21 -5.50 -2.18
CA ALA A 36 3.65 -6.61 -2.92
C ALA A 36 4.04 -6.53 -4.40
N GLN A 37 4.14 -7.70 -5.04
CA GLN A 37 4.46 -7.79 -6.47
C GLN A 37 3.27 -7.41 -7.38
N SER A 38 2.05 -7.32 -6.81
CA SER A 38 0.83 -6.99 -7.55
C SER A 38 -0.25 -6.42 -6.64
N GLU A 39 -1.18 -5.65 -7.22
CA GLU A 39 -2.31 -5.07 -6.50
C GLU A 39 -3.26 -6.15 -5.96
N SER A 40 -3.49 -7.21 -6.73
CA SER A 40 -4.28 -8.36 -6.29
C SER A 40 -3.62 -9.07 -5.11
N GLY A 41 -2.30 -9.21 -5.12
CA GLY A 41 -1.52 -9.74 -4.00
C GLY A 41 -1.67 -8.88 -2.74
N ALA A 42 -1.49 -7.56 -2.86
CA ALA A 42 -1.66 -6.64 -1.73
C ALA A 42 -3.07 -6.69 -1.14
N LYS A 43 -4.11 -6.66 -1.99
CA LYS A 43 -5.52 -6.80 -1.55
C LYS A 43 -5.76 -8.13 -0.82
N GLN A 44 -5.20 -9.23 -1.32
CA GLN A 44 -5.35 -10.54 -0.68
C GLN A 44 -4.66 -10.58 0.69
N GLN A 45 -3.43 -10.07 0.79
CA GLN A 45 -2.71 -10.02 2.07
C GLN A 45 -3.43 -9.15 3.10
N ALA A 46 -3.90 -7.97 2.72
CA ALA A 46 -4.67 -7.11 3.61
C ALA A 46 -5.97 -7.77 4.08
N ARG A 47 -6.69 -8.48 3.20
CA ARG A 47 -7.88 -9.27 3.59
C ARG A 47 -7.56 -10.37 4.59
N LEU A 48 -6.44 -11.09 4.42
CA LEU A 48 -6.01 -12.13 5.35
C LEU A 48 -5.64 -11.54 6.73
N LEU A 49 -4.99 -10.38 6.75
CA LEU A 49 -4.68 -9.67 7.99
C LEU A 49 -5.96 -9.24 8.70
N TRP A 50 -6.91 -8.63 7.99
CA TRP A 50 -8.21 -8.25 8.55
C TRP A 50 -8.98 -9.45 9.11
N ALA A 51 -9.08 -10.53 8.32
CA ALA A 51 -9.79 -11.74 8.71
C ALA A 51 -9.19 -12.44 9.94
N SER A 52 -7.94 -12.12 10.32
CA SER A 52 -7.33 -12.66 11.53
C SER A 52 -7.94 -12.11 12.83
N GLY A 53 -8.63 -10.97 12.77
CA GLY A 53 -9.23 -10.30 13.94
C GLY A 53 -8.22 -9.73 14.94
N LYS A 54 -6.93 -9.64 14.57
CA LYS A 54 -5.85 -9.18 15.46
C LYS A 54 -5.53 -7.69 15.36
N TYR A 55 -6.08 -7.01 14.36
CA TYR A 55 -5.70 -5.64 13.99
C TYR A 55 -6.93 -4.75 14.00
N GLU A 56 -6.73 -3.48 14.38
CA GLU A 56 -7.80 -2.49 14.42
C GLU A 56 -8.08 -1.87 13.06
N GLY A 57 -7.10 -1.92 12.16
CA GLY A 57 -7.32 -1.61 10.76
C GLY A 57 -6.25 -2.17 9.84
N VAL A 58 -6.55 -2.19 8.54
CA VAL A 58 -5.63 -2.60 7.50
C VAL A 58 -5.82 -1.74 6.27
N ILE A 59 -4.75 -1.50 5.53
CA ILE A 59 -4.80 -0.82 4.24
C ILE A 59 -3.87 -1.50 3.25
N ALA A 60 -4.31 -1.56 2.00
CA ALA A 60 -3.47 -1.77 0.84
C ALA A 60 -3.66 -0.59 -0.11
N TRP A 61 -2.56 -0.06 -0.64
CA TRP A 61 -2.56 1.05 -1.59
C TRP A 61 -1.47 0.84 -2.65
N SER A 62 -1.60 1.52 -3.78
CA SER A 62 -0.52 1.61 -4.76
C SER A 62 -0.31 3.06 -5.18
N ARG A 63 0.88 3.37 -5.69
CA ARG A 63 1.12 4.62 -6.41
C ARG A 63 2.03 4.38 -7.59
N GLU A 64 1.86 5.20 -8.62
CA GLU A 64 2.80 5.19 -9.74
C GLU A 64 4.14 5.78 -9.30
N ALA A 65 5.23 5.21 -9.81
CA ALA A 65 6.59 5.68 -9.62
C ALA A 65 7.21 5.92 -11.00
N ASP A 66 7.39 7.20 -11.33
CA ASP A 66 8.20 7.62 -12.45
C ASP A 66 9.67 7.65 -12.00
N LEU A 67 10.35 6.53 -12.17
CA LEU A 67 11.76 6.37 -11.80
C LEU A 67 12.71 7.20 -12.68
N ILE A 68 12.24 7.69 -13.84
CA ILE A 68 13.05 8.51 -14.75
C ILE A 68 13.10 9.94 -14.21
N ASN A 69 11.96 10.47 -13.78
CA ASN A 69 11.84 11.83 -13.29
C ASN A 69 11.93 11.93 -11.76
N GLY A 70 11.92 10.81 -11.05
CA GLY A 70 11.95 10.75 -9.58
C GLY A 70 10.62 11.17 -8.94
N GLU A 71 9.51 11.04 -9.67
CA GLU A 71 8.19 11.47 -9.23
C GLU A 71 7.34 10.28 -8.78
N PHE A 72 6.52 10.51 -7.75
CA PHE A 72 5.50 9.57 -7.33
C PHE A 72 4.14 10.19 -7.60
N GLY A 73 3.25 9.41 -8.19
CA GLY A 73 1.85 9.78 -8.33
C GLY A 73 1.11 9.72 -6.99
N GLU A 74 -0.11 10.22 -7.00
CA GLU A 74 -1.03 10.12 -5.85
C GLU A 74 -1.28 8.65 -5.47
N PRO A 75 -1.34 8.33 -4.16
CA PRO A 75 -1.68 6.99 -3.72
C PRO A 75 -3.14 6.68 -4.03
N VAL A 76 -3.38 5.45 -4.49
CA VAL A 76 -4.71 4.89 -4.74
C VAL A 76 -4.95 3.78 -3.72
N THR A 77 -5.98 3.93 -2.90
CA THR A 77 -6.42 2.88 -1.99
C THR A 77 -6.98 1.70 -2.77
N LEU A 78 -6.38 0.53 -2.54
CA LEU A 78 -6.77 -0.73 -3.16
C LEU A 78 -7.78 -1.50 -2.30
N PHE A 79 -7.60 -1.43 -0.98
CA PHE A 79 -8.45 -2.05 0.03
C PHE A 79 -8.19 -1.40 1.38
N SER A 80 -9.23 -1.22 2.20
CA SER A 80 -9.13 -0.65 3.54
C SER A 80 -10.27 -1.17 4.41
N GLU A 81 -9.98 -1.55 5.65
CA GLU A 81 -10.97 -1.93 6.66
C GLU A 81 -10.51 -1.47 8.05
N GLY A 82 -11.47 -1.17 8.92
CA GLY A 82 -11.20 -0.76 10.30
C GLY A 82 -10.67 0.68 10.43
N GLU A 83 -10.00 0.94 11.55
CA GLU A 83 -9.43 2.25 11.89
C GLU A 83 -8.05 2.40 11.26
N ILE A 84 -7.89 3.43 10.43
CA ILE A 84 -6.66 3.72 9.70
C ILE A 84 -6.31 5.18 10.01
N PRO A 85 -5.08 5.48 10.46
CA PRO A 85 -4.67 6.85 10.67
C PRO A 85 -4.63 7.60 9.33
N GLU A 86 -4.85 8.91 9.36
CA GLU A 86 -4.65 9.74 8.18
C GLU A 86 -3.17 9.67 7.78
N ILE A 87 -2.91 9.21 6.56
CA ILE A 87 -1.56 9.03 6.04
C ILE A 87 -1.29 10.28 5.19
N GLU A 88 -0.44 11.19 5.71
CA GLU A 88 0.07 12.34 4.95
C GLU A 88 1.09 11.92 3.86
#